data_AF-A0A660NN66-F1
#
_entry.id   AF-A0A660NN66-F1
#
_cell.length_a   1.000
_cell.length_b   1.000
_cell.length_c   1.000
_cell.angle_alpha   90.00
_cell.angle_beta   90.00
_cell.angle_gamma   90.00
#
_symmetry.space_group_name_H-M   'P 1'
#
loop_
_entity.id
_entity.type
_entity.pdbx_description
1 polymer ?
#
loop_
_entity_poly.entity_id
_entity_poly.type
_entity_poly.pdbx_seq_one_letter_code
_entity_poly.pdbx_strand_id
1 'polypeptide(L)' 'QDNRHYLTIAIGCTGGQHRSVYVAQTLAEHFARTERVLVRHRALDSRPGGTGITVTQTR' A
#
# COMPACT_ATOMS: atom_id res chain seq x y z
N GLN A 1 -8.30 -0.55 -26.56
CA GLN A 1 -8.10 0.56 -25.60
C GLN A 1 -7.71 -0.09 -24.27
N ASP A 2 -6.47 0.12 -23.84
CA ASP A 2 -5.92 -0.50 -22.62
C ASP A 2 -6.19 0.46 -21.45
N ASN A 3 -7.30 0.24 -20.75
CA ASN A 3 -7.83 1.15 -19.73
C ASN A 3 -7.46 0.64 -18.34
N ARG A 4 -6.16 0.66 -18.01
CA ARG A 4 -5.66 0.29 -16.69
C ARG A 4 -5.97 1.41 -15.71
N HIS A 5 -6.91 1.15 -14.78
CA HIS A 5 -7.19 2.08 -13.70
C HIS A 5 -6.32 1.75 -12.48
N TYR A 6 -5.53 2.73 -12.06
CA TYR A 6 -4.68 2.64 -10.88
C TYR A 6 -5.30 3.43 -9.72
N LEU A 7 -5.58 2.76 -8.61
CA LEU A 7 -5.93 3.41 -7.34
C LEU A 7 -4.74 3.31 -6.39
N THR A 8 -4.28 4.44 -5.87
CA THR A 8 -3.23 4.50 -4.83
C THR A 8 -3.83 4.91 -3.49
N ILE A 9 -3.71 4.04 -2.49
CA ILE A 9 -4.11 4.34 -1.11
C ILE A 9 -2.84 4.54 -0.28
N ALA A 10 -2.77 5.65 0.47
CA ALA A 10 -1.66 5.99 1.37
C ALA A 10 -2.07 5.87 2.84
N ILE A 11 -1.33 5.10 3.63
CA ILE A 11 -1.63 4.86 5.05
C ILE A 11 -0.42 5.25 5.91
N GLY A 12 -0.66 6.07 6.93
CA GLY A 12 0.38 6.60 7.81
C GLY A 12 0.05 6.42 9.29
N CYS A 13 1.09 6.17 10.08
CA CYS A 13 1.07 6.32 11.53
C CYS A 13 2.34 7.08 11.95
N THR A 14 2.41 7.60 13.18
CA THR A 14 3.53 8.45 13.62
C THR A 14 4.92 7.86 13.33
N GLY A 15 5.09 6.54 13.53
CA GLY A 15 6.37 5.85 13.31
C GLY A 15 6.46 5.01 12.01
N GLY A 16 5.38 4.90 11.23
CA GLY A 16 5.36 4.16 9.96
C GLY A 16 5.58 2.64 10.00
N GLN A 17 5.90 2.06 11.16
CA GLN A 17 6.38 0.67 11.29
C GLN A 17 5.38 -0.32 11.92
N HIS A 18 4.30 0.17 12.54
CA HIS A 18 3.38 -0.67 13.32
C HIS A 18 1.96 -0.66 12.71
N ARG A 19 1.17 0.37 13.06
CA ARG A 19 -0.25 0.45 12.68
C ARG A 19 -0.47 0.54 11.17
N SER A 20 0.31 1.38 10.48
CA SER A 20 0.21 1.53 9.03
C SER A 20 0.56 0.21 8.31
N VAL A 21 1.60 -0.49 8.76
CA VAL A 21 2.05 -1.77 8.19
C VAL A 21 0.94 -2.82 8.28
N TYR A 22 0.35 -2.97 9.46
CA TYR A 22 -0.76 -3.90 9.68
C TYR A 22 -1.94 -3.61 8.75
N VAL A 23 -2.44 -2.38 8.75
CA VAL A 23 -3.63 -2.01 7.95
C VAL A 23 -3.37 -2.22 6.44
N ALA A 24 -2.17 -1.90 5.97
CA ALA A 24 -1.82 -2.10 4.56
C ALA A 24 -1.80 -3.57 4.15
N GLN A 25 -1.26 -4.45 4.99
CA GLN A 25 -1.28 -5.90 4.72
C GLN A 25 -2.72 -6.43 4.73
N THR A 26 -3.53 -6.03 5.71
CA THR A 26 -4.93 -6.44 5.78
C THR A 26 -5.74 -6.01 4.56
N LEU A 27 -5.55 -4.79 4.07
CA LEU A 27 -6.21 -4.33 2.84
C LEU A 27 -5.71 -5.11 1.62
N ALA A 28 -4.41 -5.41 1.56
CA ALA A 28 -3.88 -6.18 0.46
C ALA A 28 -4.44 -7.60 0.41
N GLU A 29 -4.52 -8.29 1.56
CA GLU A 29 -5.15 -9.60 1.67
C GLU A 29 -6.63 -9.57 1.28
N HIS A 30 -7.35 -8.52 1.69
CA HIS A 30 -8.76 -8.35 1.36
C HIS A 30 -8.98 -8.24 -0.17
N PHE A 31 -8.16 -7.44 -0.86
CA PHE A 31 -8.30 -7.19 -2.30
C PHE A 31 -7.57 -8.22 -3.18
N ALA A 32 -6.65 -9.01 -2.63
CA ALA A 32 -5.87 -10.00 -3.38
C ALA A 32 -6.74 -11.06 -4.10
N ARG A 33 -7.98 -11.24 -3.68
CA ARG A 33 -8.93 -12.18 -4.29
C ARG A 33 -9.55 -11.67 -5.59
N THR A 34 -9.65 -10.36 -5.77
CA THR A 34 -10.38 -9.74 -6.87
C THR A 34 -9.48 -8.89 -7.76
N GLU A 35 -8.37 -8.38 -7.22
CA GLU A 35 -7.55 -7.37 -7.86
C GLU A 35 -6.06 -7.68 -7.72
N ARG A 36 -5.26 -7.14 -8.64
CA ARG A 36 -3.80 -7.10 -8.47
C ARG A 36 -3.44 -5.98 -7.50
N VAL A 37 -2.78 -6.36 -6.40
CA VAL A 37 -2.39 -5.45 -5.32
C VAL A 37 -0.86 -5.40 -5.18
N LEU A 38 -0.30 -4.19 -5.15
CA LEU A 38 1.10 -3.92 -4.79
C LEU A 38 1.14 -3.20 -3.44
N VAL A 39 1.95 -3.69 -2.49
CA VAL A 39 2.18 -3.04 -1.18
C VAL A 39 3.62 -2.54 -1.08
N ARG A 40 3.82 -1.33 -0.56
CA ARG A 40 5.16 -0.77 -0.31
C ARG A 40 5.26 -0.18 1.09
N HIS A 41 6.25 -0.54 1.90
CA HIS A 41 6.40 -0.02 3.27
C HIS A 41 7.54 1.01 3.35
N ARG A 42 7.26 2.30 3.11
CA ARG A 42 8.33 3.31 3.00
C ARG A 42 9.20 3.44 4.28
N ALA A 43 8.63 3.20 5.46
CA ALA A 43 9.39 3.27 6.72
C ALA A 43 10.21 2.01 7.04
N LEU A 44 9.97 0.90 6.32
CA LEU A 44 10.78 -0.32 6.40
C LEU A 44 11.84 -0.35 5.28
N ASP A 45 11.58 0.35 4.17
CA ASP A 45 12.59 0.64 3.15
C ASP A 45 13.64 1.60 3.74
N SER A 46 14.94 1.27 3.62
CA SER A 46 16.08 1.99 4.23
C SER A 46 16.31 3.43 3.71
N ARG A 47 15.32 4.06 3.08
CA ARG A 47 15.39 5.44 2.55
C ARG A 47 14.50 6.38 3.39
N PRO A 48 15.09 7.27 4.21
CA PRO A 48 14.34 8.19 5.05
C PRO A 48 13.75 9.31 4.18
N GLY A 49 12.49 9.17 3.76
CA GLY A 49 11.87 10.11 2.81
C GLY A 49 10.34 10.12 2.76
N GLY A 50 9.67 9.60 3.78
CA GLY A 50 8.25 9.88 4.01
C GLY A 50 7.40 8.68 4.40
N THR A 51 6.35 8.96 5.13
CA THR A 51 5.55 7.94 5.79
C THR A 51 4.36 7.61 4.90
N GLY A 52 4.44 6.52 4.14
CA GLY A 52 3.32 6.13 3.29
C GLY A 52 3.46 4.72 2.77
N ILE A 53 2.38 3.95 2.92
CA ILE A 53 2.23 2.66 2.27
C ILE A 53 1.34 2.83 1.06
N THR A 54 1.84 2.47 -0.13
CA THR A 54 1.09 2.54 -1.39
C THR A 54 0.48 1.19 -1.68
N VAL A 55 -0.85 1.12 -1.73
CA VAL A 55 -1.61 0.01 -2.29
C VAL A 55 -1.99 0.38 -3.72
N THR A 56 -1.50 -0.33 -4.73
CA THR A 56 -1.88 -0.09 -6.15
C THR A 56 -2.88 -1.15 -6.60
N GLN A 57 -4.11 -0.74 -6.93
CA GLN A 57 -5.12 -1.59 -7.57
C GLN A 57 -4.99 -1.49 -9.09
N THR A 58 -5.25 -2.58 -9.83
CA THR A 58 -5.39 -2.55 -11.29
C THR A 58 -6.72 -3.21 -11.67
N ARG A 59 -7.68 -2.41 -12.16
CA ARG A 59 -8.93 -2.89 -12.77
C ARG A 59 -8.72 -3.18 -14.26
#